data_AF-A0A5C4S7H6-F1
#
_entry.id   AF-A0A5C4S7H6-F1
#
_cell.length_a   1.000
_cell.length_b   1.000
_cell.length_c   1.000
_cell.angle_alpha   90.00
_cell.angle_beta   90.00
_cell.angle_gamma   90.00
#
_symmetry.space_group_name_H-M   'P 1'
#
loop_
_entity.id
_entity.type
_entity.pdbx_description
1 polymer ?
#
loop_
_entity_poly.entity_id
_entity_poly.type
_entity_poly.pdbx_seq_one_letter_code
_entity_poly.pdbx_strand_id
1 'polypeptide(L)'
;MKRDIFSRARAALVAGLSAVPLMAPTIGHGFTDADYVNDSELIGPSCTVRMTVSASQFAAVYIEWPQYVAGGMYYLSGNLTSWPTMTVSNLATCLGTSESNISNYTAHVADATFATETYLGFSFSLATPTTHLTAGHHEFSVNGHAMDVEAPVLTAPSAQT
;
A
#
# COMPACT_ATOMS: atom_id res chain seq x y z
N MET A 1 8.44 -62.18 53.03
CA MET A 1 8.39 -61.91 51.57
C MET A 1 8.84 -60.46 51.38
N LYS A 2 10.15 -60.22 51.20
CA LYS A 2 10.86 -59.84 49.94
C LYS A 2 10.44 -58.41 49.48
N ARG A 3 11.24 -57.35 49.79
CA ARG A 3 12.27 -56.67 48.94
C ARG A 3 11.61 -55.86 47.79
N ASP A 4 11.89 -54.59 47.47
CA ASP A 4 13.17 -53.86 47.37
C ASP A 4 12.99 -52.33 47.35
N ILE A 5 14.11 -51.66 47.63
CA ILE A 5 14.51 -50.25 47.46
C ILE A 5 14.34 -49.77 46.00
N PHE A 6 14.04 -48.48 45.76
CA PHE A 6 14.84 -47.59 44.88
C PHE A 6 14.38 -46.13 44.91
N SER A 7 15.36 -45.27 45.21
CA SER A 7 15.42 -43.82 45.06
C SER A 7 15.37 -43.39 43.59
N ARG A 8 14.79 -42.20 43.29
CA ARG A 8 15.34 -41.22 42.32
C ARG A 8 14.55 -39.89 42.25
N ALA A 9 15.26 -38.84 42.66
CA ALA A 9 15.42 -37.50 42.07
C ALA A 9 14.29 -36.79 41.30
N ARG A 10 13.91 -35.63 41.86
CA ARG A 10 13.77 -34.27 41.27
C ARG A 10 13.47 -34.13 39.77
N ALA A 11 12.39 -33.40 39.47
CA ALA A 11 12.38 -32.40 38.40
C ALA A 11 11.36 -31.29 38.73
N ALA A 12 11.85 -30.06 38.89
CA ALA A 12 11.02 -28.86 38.98
C ALA A 12 10.53 -28.51 37.57
N LEU A 13 9.22 -28.31 37.41
CA LEU A 13 8.66 -27.75 36.17
C LEU A 13 8.44 -26.25 36.37
N VAL A 14 9.38 -25.45 35.88
CA VAL A 14 9.17 -24.01 35.68
C VAL A 14 8.27 -23.88 34.46
N ALA A 15 7.00 -23.56 34.69
CA ALA A 15 6.06 -23.24 33.63
C ALA A 15 6.41 -21.86 33.05
N GLY A 16 7.23 -21.85 32.00
CA GLY A 16 7.44 -20.67 31.16
C GLY A 16 6.19 -20.43 30.32
N LEU A 17 5.38 -19.44 30.71
CA LEU A 17 4.31 -18.91 29.86
C LEU A 17 4.95 -18.04 28.79
N SER A 18 5.38 -18.65 27.69
CA SER A 18 5.78 -17.91 26.49
C SER A 18 4.53 -17.31 25.85
N ALA A 19 4.28 -16.04 26.12
CA ALA A 19 3.31 -15.25 25.37
C ALA A 19 3.80 -15.12 23.93
N VAL A 20 3.26 -15.94 23.03
CA VAL A 20 3.39 -15.72 21.60
C VAL A 20 2.52 -14.49 21.29
N PRO A 21 3.08 -13.38 20.77
CA PRO A 21 2.23 -12.34 20.23
C PRO A 21 1.45 -12.96 19.08
N LEU A 22 0.13 -13.13 19.25
CA LEU A 22 -0.76 -13.40 18.13
C LEU A 22 -0.66 -12.19 17.20
N MET A 23 0.14 -12.30 16.14
CA MET A 23 -0.09 -11.49 14.95
C MET A 23 -1.40 -11.99 14.35
N ALA A 24 -2.50 -11.33 14.72
CA ALA A 24 -3.75 -11.52 14.01
C ALA A 24 -3.49 -11.15 12.54
N PRO A 25 -3.84 -12.02 11.57
CA PRO A 25 -3.80 -11.61 10.17
C PRO A 25 -4.73 -10.41 10.04
N THR A 26 -4.21 -9.25 9.62
CA THR A 26 -5.03 -8.17 9.09
C THR A 26 -5.64 -8.68 7.80
N ILE A 27 -6.79 -9.32 7.94
CA ILE A 27 -7.69 -9.60 6.81
C ILE A 27 -8.04 -8.21 6.27
N GLY A 28 -7.59 -7.90 5.06
CA GLY A 28 -8.05 -6.69 4.37
C GLY A 28 -9.57 -6.75 4.30
N HIS A 29 -10.22 -5.87 5.03
CA HIS A 29 -11.66 -5.68 4.93
C HIS A 29 -11.89 -4.72 3.76
N GLY A 30 -12.85 -5.02 2.89
CA GLY A 30 -13.14 -4.10 1.80
C GLY A 30 -13.76 -2.80 2.32
N PHE A 31 -13.83 -1.77 1.47
CA PHE A 31 -14.18 -0.43 1.91
C PHE A 31 -15.54 -0.36 2.62
N THR A 32 -15.55 0.35 3.75
CA THR A 32 -16.72 0.67 4.57
C THR A 32 -16.78 2.18 4.83
N ASP A 33 -17.89 2.66 5.40
CA ASP A 33 -18.02 4.06 5.82
C ASP A 33 -16.97 4.48 6.87
N ALA A 34 -16.37 3.53 7.59
CA ALA A 34 -15.29 3.77 8.54
C ALA A 34 -13.95 4.03 7.84
N ASP A 35 -13.81 3.62 6.58
CA ASP A 35 -12.61 3.82 5.75
C ASP A 35 -12.70 5.15 4.98
N TYR A 36 -13.39 6.14 5.54
CA TYR A 36 -13.50 7.46 4.91
C TYR A 36 -12.11 8.09 4.75
N VAL A 37 -11.75 8.36 3.50
CA VAL A 37 -10.53 9.04 3.11
C VAL A 37 -10.90 10.15 2.13
N ASN A 38 -10.33 11.33 2.31
CA ASN A 38 -10.48 12.44 1.38
C ASN A 38 -9.21 13.28 1.40
N ASP A 39 -8.15 12.67 0.88
CA ASP A 39 -6.81 13.24 0.84
C ASP A 39 -6.46 13.74 -0.55
N SER A 40 -5.57 14.71 -0.59
CA SER A 40 -5.06 15.27 -1.83
C SER A 40 -3.60 15.69 -1.69
N GLU A 41 -2.80 15.40 -2.70
CA GLU A 41 -1.38 15.75 -2.74
C GLU A 41 -1.01 16.44 -4.05
N LEU A 42 -0.29 17.55 -3.96
CA LEU A 42 0.25 18.26 -5.13
C LEU A 42 1.57 17.60 -5.56
N ILE A 43 1.54 16.89 -6.68
CA ILE A 43 2.69 16.11 -7.19
C ILE A 43 3.38 16.79 -8.38
N GLY A 44 2.79 17.86 -8.91
CA GLY A 44 3.29 18.57 -10.08
C GLY A 44 2.74 19.99 -10.17
N PRO A 45 3.25 20.82 -11.08
CA PRO A 45 2.96 22.27 -11.15
C PRO A 45 1.48 22.62 -11.26
N SER A 46 0.65 21.72 -11.82
CA SER A 46 -0.80 21.87 -11.87
C SER A 46 -1.49 20.53 -11.64
N CYS A 47 -0.86 19.64 -10.87
CA CYS A 47 -1.31 18.27 -10.74
C CYS A 47 -1.47 17.85 -9.29
N THR A 48 -2.73 17.66 -8.92
CA THR A 48 -3.13 17.15 -7.61
C THR A 48 -3.65 15.73 -7.78
N VAL A 49 -3.10 14.79 -7.02
CA VAL A 49 -3.68 13.45 -6.86
C VAL A 49 -4.71 13.53 -5.74
N ARG A 50 -5.89 12.96 -5.97
CA ARG A 50 -6.91 12.75 -4.95
C ARG A 50 -7.06 11.28 -4.66
N MET A 51 -7.12 10.96 -3.38
CA MET A 51 -7.43 9.63 -2.87
C MET A 51 -8.69 9.77 -2.05
N THR A 52 -9.75 9.11 -2.48
CA THR A 52 -11.06 9.25 -1.84
C THR A 52 -11.71 7.91 -1.65
N VAL A 53 -12.26 7.70 -0.45
CA VAL A 53 -13.24 6.69 -0.10
C VAL A 53 -14.27 7.39 0.76
N SER A 54 -15.55 7.20 0.50
CA SER A 54 -16.60 7.92 1.22
C SER A 54 -17.83 7.07 1.49
N ALA A 55 -18.62 7.52 2.47
CA ALA A 55 -19.83 6.82 2.91
C ALA A 55 -20.94 6.75 1.83
N SER A 56 -20.84 7.53 0.75
CA SER A 56 -21.71 7.38 -0.43
C SER A 56 -21.29 6.21 -1.34
N GLN A 57 -20.36 5.36 -0.87
CA GLN A 57 -19.72 4.30 -1.65
C GLN A 57 -19.05 4.84 -2.92
N PHE A 58 -18.49 6.05 -2.82
CA PHE A 58 -17.57 6.57 -3.82
C PHE A 58 -16.15 6.26 -3.38
N ALA A 59 -15.38 5.60 -4.25
CA ALA A 59 -13.97 5.36 -4.03
C ALA A 59 -13.18 5.49 -5.34
N ALA A 60 -12.11 6.29 -5.32
CA ALA A 60 -11.28 6.58 -6.48
C ALA A 60 -9.89 7.07 -6.07
N VAL A 61 -8.89 6.75 -6.87
CA VAL A 61 -7.59 7.45 -6.90
C VAL A 61 -7.41 8.06 -8.28
N TYR A 62 -7.21 9.37 -8.35
CA TYR A 62 -7.20 10.08 -9.63
C TYR A 62 -6.39 11.37 -9.60
N ILE A 63 -5.90 11.79 -10.76
CA ILE A 63 -5.42 13.17 -10.96
C ILE A 63 -6.63 14.07 -11.09
N GLU A 64 -6.69 15.18 -10.36
CA GLU A 64 -7.86 16.08 -10.34
C GLU A 64 -8.01 16.89 -11.64
N TRP A 65 -6.90 17.35 -12.22
CA TRP A 65 -6.93 18.15 -13.46
C TRP A 65 -5.71 17.91 -14.37
N PRO A 66 -5.93 17.54 -15.65
CA PRO A 66 -7.16 16.91 -16.18
C PRO A 66 -7.47 15.57 -15.49
N GLN A 67 -8.75 15.19 -15.44
CA GLN A 67 -9.19 14.00 -14.69
C GLN A 67 -8.77 12.68 -15.33
N TYR A 68 -7.88 11.94 -14.66
CA TYR A 68 -7.50 10.57 -15.02
C TYR A 68 -7.53 9.66 -13.80
N VAL A 69 -8.20 8.52 -13.91
CA VAL A 69 -8.40 7.57 -12.81
C VAL A 69 -7.35 6.46 -12.90
N ALA A 70 -6.76 6.09 -11.76
CA ALA A 70 -5.89 4.94 -11.64
C ALA A 70 -6.61 3.67 -12.13
N GLY A 71 -6.03 2.96 -13.09
CA GLY A 71 -6.67 1.78 -13.71
C GLY A 71 -7.92 2.05 -14.55
N GLY A 72 -8.41 3.30 -14.62
CA GLY A 72 -9.57 3.69 -15.44
C GLY A 72 -10.93 3.25 -14.90
N MET A 73 -10.98 2.76 -13.66
CA MET A 73 -12.20 2.28 -13.01
C MET A 73 -12.28 2.87 -11.61
N TYR A 74 -13.48 3.31 -11.20
CA TYR A 74 -13.74 3.81 -9.86
C TYR A 74 -15.12 3.36 -9.37
N TYR A 75 -15.40 3.52 -8.08
CA TYR A 75 -16.72 3.22 -7.53
C TYR A 75 -17.58 4.47 -7.44
N LEU A 76 -18.81 4.38 -7.93
CA LEU A 76 -19.85 5.38 -7.79
C LEU A 76 -21.12 4.72 -7.26
N SER A 77 -21.56 5.11 -6.05
CA SER A 77 -22.68 4.43 -5.37
C SER A 77 -22.47 2.91 -5.30
N GLY A 78 -21.23 2.48 -5.03
CA GLY A 78 -20.83 1.08 -4.90
C GLY A 78 -20.65 0.32 -6.22
N ASN A 79 -20.96 0.94 -7.36
CA ASN A 79 -20.84 0.30 -8.68
C ASN A 79 -19.56 0.73 -9.39
N LEU A 80 -18.92 -0.22 -10.08
CA LEU A 80 -17.79 0.06 -10.94
C LEU A 80 -18.20 0.92 -12.14
N THR A 81 -17.51 2.03 -12.32
CA THR A 81 -17.73 3.00 -13.38
C THR A 81 -16.41 3.25 -14.12
N SER A 82 -16.47 3.25 -15.46
CA SER A 82 -15.30 3.50 -16.30
C SER A 82 -15.06 5.01 -16.49
N TRP A 83 -13.80 5.40 -16.52
CA TRP A 83 -13.33 6.76 -16.77
C TRP A 83 -12.02 6.72 -17.56
N PRO A 84 -11.57 7.84 -18.19
CA PRO A 84 -10.23 7.91 -18.76
C PRO A 84 -9.13 7.40 -17.82
N THR A 85 -8.44 6.36 -18.27
CA THR A 85 -7.34 5.72 -17.55
C THR A 85 -6.12 6.63 -17.49
N MET A 86 -5.47 6.66 -16.33
CA MET A 86 -4.17 7.30 -16.17
C MET A 86 -3.08 6.53 -16.91
N THR A 87 -2.30 7.24 -17.71
CA THR A 87 -1.15 6.70 -18.45
C THR A 87 0.14 7.39 -18.03
N VAL A 88 1.28 6.79 -18.36
CA VAL A 88 2.61 7.40 -18.16
C VAL A 88 2.71 8.76 -18.85
N SER A 89 2.12 8.92 -20.04
CA SER A 89 2.16 10.17 -20.80
C SER A 89 1.44 11.31 -20.07
N ASN A 90 0.24 11.02 -19.58
CA ASN A 90 -0.54 11.99 -18.82
C ASN A 90 0.12 12.30 -17.47
N LEU A 91 0.70 11.29 -16.80
CA LEU A 91 1.44 11.47 -15.56
C LEU A 91 2.70 12.31 -15.77
N ALA A 92 3.47 12.08 -16.85
CA ALA A 92 4.65 12.87 -17.19
C ALA A 92 4.30 14.35 -17.43
N THR A 93 3.21 14.60 -18.16
CA THR A 93 2.68 15.95 -18.36
C THR A 93 2.29 16.59 -17.03
N CYS A 94 1.57 15.85 -16.18
CA CYS A 94 1.15 16.27 -14.85
C CYS A 94 2.34 16.64 -13.94
N LEU A 95 3.38 15.82 -13.94
CA LEU A 95 4.60 16.02 -13.13
C LEU A 95 5.55 17.09 -13.71
N GLY A 96 5.32 17.53 -14.95
CA GLY A 96 6.22 18.46 -15.64
C GLY A 96 7.57 17.83 -15.99
N THR A 97 7.59 16.55 -16.33
CA THR A 97 8.81 15.78 -16.66
C THR A 97 8.65 15.02 -17.98
N SER A 98 9.73 14.44 -18.51
CA SER A 98 9.65 13.50 -19.64
C SER A 98 9.14 12.13 -19.20
N GLU A 99 8.46 11.41 -20.11
CA GLU A 99 8.04 10.02 -19.88
C GLU A 99 9.22 9.10 -19.56
N SER A 100 10.39 9.35 -20.16
CA SER A 100 11.61 8.59 -19.88
C SER A 100 12.13 8.72 -18.44
N ASN A 101 11.66 9.72 -17.69
CA ASN A 101 11.99 9.87 -16.27
C ASN A 101 11.10 9.00 -15.37
N ILE A 102 10.04 8.41 -15.92
CA ILE A 102 9.07 7.59 -15.19
C ILE A 102 9.27 6.13 -15.57
N SER A 103 9.36 5.27 -14.55
CA SER A 103 9.49 3.83 -14.72
C SER A 103 8.61 3.09 -13.72
N ASN A 104 8.45 1.77 -13.93
CA ASN A 104 7.68 0.89 -13.03
C ASN A 104 6.27 1.40 -12.73
N TYR A 105 5.64 2.09 -13.68
CA TYR A 105 4.28 2.57 -13.49
C TYR A 105 3.32 1.38 -13.42
N THR A 106 2.59 1.30 -12.32
CA THR A 106 1.51 0.34 -12.12
C THR A 106 0.31 1.05 -11.55
N ALA A 107 -0.89 0.65 -11.97
CA ALA A 107 -2.13 1.15 -11.42
C ALA A 107 -3.08 -0.02 -11.24
N HIS A 108 -3.77 -0.05 -10.10
CA HIS A 108 -4.77 -1.07 -9.84
C HIS A 108 -6.02 -0.80 -10.65
N VAL A 109 -6.52 -1.83 -11.32
CA VAL A 109 -7.80 -1.79 -12.02
C VAL A 109 -8.83 -2.39 -11.08
N ALA A 110 -9.76 -1.57 -10.62
CA ALA A 110 -10.85 -2.02 -9.78
C ALA A 110 -11.69 -3.08 -10.52
N ASP A 111 -11.66 -4.33 -10.04
CA ASP A 111 -12.34 -5.49 -10.63
C ASP A 111 -13.18 -6.28 -9.60
N ALA A 112 -13.19 -5.82 -8.34
CA ALA A 112 -13.95 -6.39 -7.25
C ALA A 112 -15.27 -5.63 -6.98
N THR A 113 -15.99 -6.03 -5.92
CA THR A 113 -17.07 -5.21 -5.37
C THR A 113 -16.51 -4.19 -4.38
N PHE A 114 -17.21 -3.08 -4.16
CA PHE A 114 -16.81 -2.05 -3.19
C PHE A 114 -16.47 -2.65 -1.80
N ALA A 115 -17.34 -3.55 -1.31
CA ALA A 115 -17.20 -4.18 0.00
C ALA A 115 -16.10 -5.26 0.10
N THR A 116 -15.48 -5.62 -1.03
CA THR A 116 -14.36 -6.58 -1.08
C THR A 116 -13.08 -5.96 -1.63
N GLU A 117 -13.15 -4.71 -2.11
CA GLU A 117 -12.00 -4.01 -2.64
C GLU A 117 -11.12 -3.55 -1.49
N THR A 118 -9.85 -3.96 -1.54
CA THR A 118 -8.88 -3.70 -0.46
C THR A 118 -7.75 -2.78 -0.91
N TYR A 119 -7.74 -2.40 -2.18
CA TYR A 119 -6.73 -1.49 -2.71
C TYR A 119 -7.28 -0.68 -3.87
N LEU A 120 -7.01 0.62 -3.88
CA LEU A 120 -7.14 1.48 -5.05
C LEU A 120 -5.95 2.41 -5.02
N GLY A 121 -5.20 2.47 -6.12
CA GLY A 121 -4.00 3.27 -6.17
C GLY A 121 -3.17 3.06 -7.42
N PHE A 122 -2.06 3.79 -7.47
CA PHE A 122 -1.04 3.63 -8.48
C PHE A 122 0.33 3.95 -7.88
N SER A 123 1.37 3.45 -8.52
CA SER A 123 2.74 3.70 -8.14
C SER A 123 3.64 3.86 -9.35
N PHE A 124 4.78 4.51 -9.15
CA PHE A 124 5.81 4.71 -10.17
C PHE A 124 7.16 5.02 -9.53
N SER A 125 8.20 5.09 -10.34
CA SER A 125 9.53 5.52 -9.92
C SER A 125 10.03 6.68 -10.77
N LEU A 126 10.61 7.68 -10.11
CA LEU A 126 11.30 8.81 -10.76
C LEU A 126 12.81 8.58 -10.74
N ALA A 127 13.45 8.66 -11.91
CA ALA A 127 14.90 8.57 -12.00
C ALA A 127 15.59 9.85 -11.50
N THR A 128 15.01 11.01 -11.80
CA THR A 128 15.45 12.33 -11.33
C THR A 128 14.31 13.05 -10.61
N PRO A 129 14.60 13.87 -9.58
CA PRO A 129 13.57 14.60 -8.86
C PRO A 129 12.88 15.63 -9.76
N THR A 130 11.62 15.94 -9.44
CA THR A 130 10.89 17.10 -9.94
C THR A 130 10.90 18.21 -8.89
N THR A 131 10.23 19.33 -9.16
CA THR A 131 10.02 20.40 -8.17
C THR A 131 9.18 19.94 -6.97
N HIS A 132 8.37 18.89 -7.11
CA HIS A 132 7.39 18.47 -6.10
C HIS A 132 7.72 17.10 -5.49
N LEU A 133 8.36 16.21 -6.25
CA LEU A 133 8.68 14.85 -5.83
C LEU A 133 10.19 14.60 -5.92
N THR A 134 10.73 13.88 -4.94
CA THR A 134 12.12 13.40 -4.97
C THR A 134 12.28 12.30 -6.02
N ALA A 135 13.53 11.99 -6.40
CA ALA A 135 13.80 10.73 -7.10
C ALA A 135 13.44 9.54 -6.18
N GLY A 136 13.08 8.41 -6.77
CA GLY A 136 12.69 7.20 -6.02
C GLY A 136 11.28 6.73 -6.34
N HIS A 137 10.80 5.79 -5.52
CA HIS A 137 9.47 5.21 -5.63
C HIS A 137 8.41 6.12 -4.98
N HIS A 138 7.25 6.21 -5.63
CA HIS A 138 6.10 6.96 -5.16
C HIS A 138 4.85 6.10 -5.32
N GLU A 139 4.03 6.04 -4.28
CA GLU A 139 2.76 5.34 -4.26
C GLU A 139 1.66 6.24 -3.72
N PHE A 140 0.51 6.23 -4.40
CA PHE A 140 -0.68 6.96 -4.02
C PHE A 140 -1.84 5.98 -3.95
N SER A 141 -2.38 5.76 -2.74
CA SER A 141 -3.45 4.81 -2.51
C SER A 141 -4.43 5.32 -1.46
N VAL A 142 -5.65 4.78 -1.46
CA VAL A 142 -6.65 5.09 -0.44
C VAL A 142 -6.34 4.50 0.94
N ASN A 143 -5.41 3.54 1.06
CA ASN A 143 -5.06 2.88 2.33
C ASN A 143 -3.76 3.40 2.95
N GLY A 144 -3.27 4.54 2.47
CA GLY A 144 -2.11 5.22 3.02
C GLY A 144 -1.06 5.55 1.97
N HIS A 145 -0.46 6.72 2.17
CA HIS A 145 0.83 7.09 1.60
C HIS A 145 1.91 6.31 2.33
N ALA A 146 2.31 5.14 1.83
CA ALA A 146 3.61 4.61 2.20
C ALA A 146 4.65 5.41 1.40
N MET A 147 5.16 6.51 1.96
CA MET A 147 6.48 6.96 1.54
C MET A 147 7.43 5.81 1.89
N ASP A 148 7.87 5.05 0.88
CA ASP A 148 8.94 4.08 1.07
C ASP A 148 10.24 4.85 1.30
N VAL A 149 10.52 5.16 2.56
CA VAL A 149 11.74 5.87 2.98
C VAL A 149 12.90 4.90 3.25
N GLU A 150 12.73 3.59 3.02
CA GLU A 150 13.77 2.61 3.34
C GLU A 150 14.22 1.84 2.10
N ALA A 151 15.30 2.34 1.49
CA ALA A 151 16.04 1.60 0.48
C ALA A 151 16.41 0.20 1.03
N PRO A 152 16.36 -0.88 0.21
CA PRO A 152 16.74 -2.21 0.66
C PRO A 152 18.17 -2.21 1.22
N VAL A 153 18.32 -2.53 2.50
CA VAL A 153 19.64 -2.75 3.10
C VAL A 153 20.20 -4.06 2.54
N LEU A 154 21.07 -3.95 1.54
CA LEU A 154 21.94 -5.05 1.12
C LEU A 154 22.97 -5.28 2.24
N THR A 155 22.60 -6.08 3.24
CA THR A 155 23.59 -6.59 4.20
C THR A 155 24.50 -7.56 3.45
N ALA A 156 25.69 -7.11 3.06
CA ALA A 156 26.72 -7.99 2.55
C ALA A 156 27.06 -9.06 3.61
N PRO A 157 27.22 -10.33 3.25
CA PRO A 157 27.58 -11.36 4.21
C PRO A 157 28.94 -11.04 4.82
N SER A 158 29.00 -10.98 6.15
CA SER A 158 30.23 -10.77 6.90
C SER A 158 31.25 -11.84 6.51
N ALA A 159 32.40 -11.42 6.00
CA ALA A 159 33.54 -12.29 5.82
C ALA A 159 33.94 -12.86 7.19
N GLN A 160 33.72 -14.15 7.40
CA GLN A 160 34.29 -14.89 8.53
C GLN A 160 35.78 -15.11 8.22
N THR A 161 36.67 -14.46 8.98
CA THR A 161 38.09 -14.78 9.08
C THR A 161 38.33 -15.96 10.01
#